data_AF-X8DHV3-F1
#
_entry.id   AF-X8DHV3-F1
#
_cell.length_a   1.000
_cell.length_b   1.000
_cell.length_c   1.000
_cell.angle_alpha   90.00
_cell.angle_beta   90.00
_cell.angle_gamma   90.00
#
_symmetry.space_group_name_H-M   'P 1'
#
loop_
_entity.id
_entity.type
_entity.pdbx_description
1 polymer ?
#
loop_
_entity_poly.entity_id
_entity_poly.type
_entity_poly.pdbx_seq_one_letter_code
_entity_poly.pdbx_strand_id
1 'polypeptide(L)' 'MLTRDATGNEARYVEDSGTSMAAAHVSGAIAAFLSARNEFIGEPERVKEIFRKAAIDLGRHEFFQGSGLVNLMQALSDV' A
#
# COMPACT_ATOMS: atom_id res chain seq x y z
N MET A 1 3.63 24.90 4.17
CA MET A 1 4.83 25.66 4.56
C MET A 1 6.01 24.77 4.23
N LEU A 2 6.73 25.04 3.13
CA LEU A 2 7.84 24.19 2.70
C LEU A 2 9.05 24.44 3.60
N THR A 3 9.61 23.37 4.14
CA THR A 3 10.84 23.40 4.94
C THR A 3 12.01 23.73 4.02
N ARG A 4 12.70 24.84 4.29
CA ARG A 4 13.95 25.19 3.62
C ARG A 4 15.09 24.39 4.24
N ASP A 5 16.00 23.88 3.42
CA ASP A 5 17.23 23.26 3.91
C ASP A 5 18.23 24.31 4.43
N ALA A 6 19.34 23.86 5.01
CA ALA A 6 20.38 24.74 5.56
C ALA A 6 21.03 25.67 4.51
N THR A 7 20.85 25.40 3.22
CA THR A 7 21.35 26.22 2.10
C THR A 7 20.29 27.17 1.53
N GLY A 8 19.07 27.15 2.07
CA GLY A 8 17.95 27.99 1.62
C GLY A 8 17.16 27.43 0.44
N ASN A 9 17.48 26.22 -0.02
CA ASN A 9 16.72 25.54 -1.07
C ASN A 9 15.44 24.91 -0.51
N GLU A 10 14.41 24.84 -1.35
CA GLU A 10 13.19 24.11 -1.00
C GLU A 10 13.46 22.61 -0.98
N ALA A 11 13.17 21.96 0.15
CA ALA A 11 13.22 20.51 0.25
C ALA A 11 12.25 19.89 -0.76
N ARG A 12 12.77 19.03 -1.65
CA ARG A 12 11.96 18.28 -2.64
C ARG A 12 11.31 17.04 -2.04
N TYR A 13 11.81 16.58 -0.90
CA TYR A 13 11.31 15.44 -0.16
C TYR A 13 11.17 15.81 1.31
N VAL A 14 10.14 15.28 1.94
CA VAL A 14 9.85 15.48 3.35
C VAL A 14 9.30 14.18 3.90
N GLU A 15 9.66 13.87 5.15
CA GLU A 15 9.00 12.79 5.88
C GLU A 15 7.60 13.26 6.29
N ASP A 16 6.60 12.42 6.07
CA ASP A 16 5.23 12.69 6.45
C ASP A 16 4.60 11.44 7.06
N SER A 17 3.54 11.64 7.85
CA SER A 17 2.87 10.58 8.59
C SER A 17 1.36 10.67 8.42
N GLY A 18 0.69 9.52 8.49
CA GLY A 18 -0.77 9.45 8.46
C GLY A 18 -1.30 8.41 7.48
N THR A 19 -2.61 8.18 7.55
CA THR A 19 -3.30 7.19 6.71
C THR A 19 -3.25 7.52 5.22
N SER A 20 -3.07 8.79 4.85
CA SER A 20 -2.84 9.22 3.47
C SER A 20 -1.60 8.57 2.85
N MET A 21 -0.51 8.46 3.61
CA MET A 21 0.72 7.81 3.15
C MET A 21 0.51 6.30 3.00
N ALA A 22 -0.22 5.68 3.95
CA ALA A 22 -0.56 4.26 3.85
C ALA A 22 -1.46 3.96 2.64
N ALA A 23 -2.45 4.82 2.36
CA ALA A 23 -3.34 4.67 1.22
C ALA A 23 -2.56 4.65 -0.10
N ALA A 24 -1.58 5.55 -0.28
CA ALA A 24 -0.71 5.58 -1.45
C ALA A 24 0.06 4.27 -1.65
N HIS A 25 0.62 3.69 -0.57
CA HIS A 25 1.34 2.41 -0.62
C HIS A 25 0.42 1.26 -1.02
N VAL A 26 -0.77 1.16 -0.43
CA VAL A 26 -1.75 0.11 -0.76
C VAL A 26 -2.20 0.24 -2.22
N SER A 27 -2.54 1.44 -2.69
CA SER A 27 -2.94 1.65 -4.08
C SER A 27 -1.80 1.36 -5.07
N GLY A 28 -0.55 1.72 -4.72
CA GLY A 28 0.61 1.43 -5.54
C GLY A 28 0.88 -0.08 -5.66
N ALA A 29 0.73 -0.82 -4.56
CA ALA A 29 0.86 -2.28 -4.58
C ALA A 29 -0.23 -2.94 -5.46
N ILE A 30 -1.49 -2.48 -5.35
CA ILE A 30 -2.59 -2.97 -6.20
C ILE A 30 -2.32 -2.63 -7.68
N ALA A 31 -1.85 -1.42 -7.98
CA ALA A 31 -1.51 -1.03 -9.34
C ALA A 31 -0.38 -1.90 -9.93
N ALA A 32 0.66 -2.19 -9.14
CA ALA A 32 1.74 -3.09 -9.55
C ALA A 32 1.23 -4.52 -9.80
N PHE A 33 0.37 -5.03 -8.90
CA PHE A 33 -0.28 -6.33 -9.07
C PHE A 33 -1.09 -6.39 -10.37
N LEU A 34 -1.97 -5.41 -10.62
CA LEU A 34 -2.79 -5.37 -11.84
C LEU A 34 -1.96 -5.22 -13.12
N SER A 35 -0.82 -4.54 -13.04
CA SER A 35 0.12 -4.43 -14.16
C SER A 35 0.75 -5.78 -14.51
N ALA A 36 1.03 -6.61 -13.50
CA ALA A 36 1.59 -7.95 -13.68
C ALA A 36 0.54 -9.02 -13.97
N ARG A 37 -0.68 -8.87 -13.43
CA ARG A 37 -1.79 -9.83 -13.49
C ARG A 37 -3.02 -9.15 -14.09
N ASN A 38 -2.94 -8.84 -15.38
CA ASN A 38 -3.98 -8.09 -16.10
C ASN A 38 -5.32 -8.84 -16.15
N GLU A 39 -5.34 -10.16 -15.91
CA GLU A 39 -6.55 -10.96 -15.85
C GLU A 39 -7.52 -10.56 -14.71
N PHE A 40 -7.04 -9.82 -13.72
CA PHE A 40 -7.87 -9.31 -12.61
C PHE A 40 -8.39 -7.89 -12.82
N ILE A 41 -8.07 -7.24 -13.95
CA ILE A 41 -8.60 -5.92 -14.27
C ILE A 41 -10.11 -6.03 -14.48
N GLY A 42 -10.87 -5.22 -13.74
CA GLY A 42 -12.33 -5.28 -13.74
C GLY A 42 -12.93 -6.20 -12.67
N GLU A 43 -12.10 -6.89 -11.87
CA GLU A 43 -12.54 -7.76 -10.77
C GLU A 43 -12.15 -7.19 -9.38
N PRO A 44 -12.65 -6.01 -8.97
CA PRO A 44 -12.18 -5.32 -7.75
C PRO A 44 -12.42 -6.12 -6.47
N GLU A 45 -13.53 -6.85 -6.36
CA GLU A 45 -13.80 -7.68 -5.17
C GLU A 45 -12.83 -8.85 -5.05
N ARG A 46 -12.44 -9.46 -6.18
CA ARG A 46 -11.45 -10.55 -6.19
C ARG A 46 -10.06 -10.05 -5.85
N VAL A 47 -9.67 -8.89 -6.38
CA VAL A 47 -8.42 -8.21 -6.01
C VAL A 47 -8.39 -7.93 -4.51
N LYS A 48 -9.48 -7.39 -3.96
CA LYS A 48 -9.60 -7.13 -2.52
C LYS A 48 -9.47 -8.41 -1.70
N GLU A 49 -10.07 -9.52 -2.14
CA GLU A 49 -9.96 -10.81 -1.46
C GLU A 49 -8.51 -11.33 -1.44
N ILE A 50 -7.83 -11.31 -2.59
CA ILE A 50 -6.42 -11.72 -2.72
C ILE A 50 -5.55 -10.92 -1.75
N PHE A 51 -5.66 -9.60 -1.76
CA PHE A 51 -4.86 -8.74 -0.89
C PHE A 51 -5.19 -8.91 0.60
N ARG A 52 -6.45 -9.18 0.95
CA ARG A 52 -6.82 -9.46 2.35
C ARG A 52 -6.28 -10.81 2.83
N LYS A 53 -6.23 -11.83 1.96
CA LYS A 53 -5.65 -13.14 2.28
C LYS A 53 -4.13 -13.10 2.37
N ALA A 54 -3.49 -12.34 1.50
CA ALA A 54 -2.03 -12.20 1.45
C ALA A 54 -1.46 -11.35 2.59
N ALA A 55 -2.28 -10.53 3.24
CA ALA A 55 -1.83 -9.57 4.26
C ALA A 55 -1.15 -10.27 5.45
N ILE A 56 -0.10 -9.64 5.97
CA ILE A 56 0.65 -10.14 7.12
C ILE A 56 -0.01 -9.64 8.41
N ASP A 57 -0.47 -10.55 9.26
CA ASP A 57 -0.97 -10.21 10.59
C ASP A 57 0.14 -9.56 11.44
N LEU A 58 -0.15 -8.40 12.04
CA LEU A 58 0.78 -7.67 12.91
C LEU A 58 0.56 -8.00 14.40
N GLY A 59 -0.34 -8.94 14.72
CA GLY A 59 -0.69 -9.29 16.10
C GLY A 59 -1.46 -8.18 16.82
N ARG A 60 -2.17 -7.32 16.08
CA ARG A 60 -2.95 -6.21 16.64
C ARG A 60 -4.44 -6.49 16.57
N HIS A 61 -5.22 -5.74 17.34
CA HIS A 61 -6.68 -5.81 17.25
C HIS A 61 -7.16 -5.39 15.84
N GLU A 62 -8.19 -6.05 15.31
CA GLU A 62 -8.66 -5.88 13.92
C GLU A 62 -8.94 -4.42 13.53
N PHE A 63 -9.55 -3.62 14.42
CA PHE A 63 -9.80 -2.20 14.16
C PHE A 63 -8.53 -1.34 13.97
N PHE A 64 -7.35 -1.85 14.34
CA PHE A 64 -6.08 -1.15 14.14
C PHE A 64 -5.30 -1.60 12.90
N GLN A 65 -5.56 -2.81 12.39
CA GLN A 65 -4.76 -3.41 11.31
C GLN A 65 -5.58 -3.92 10.13
N GLY A 66 -6.91 -3.99 10.25
CA GLY A 66 -7.76 -4.68 9.30
C GLY A 66 -7.35 -6.14 9.16
N SER A 67 -7.02 -6.55 7.92
CA SER A 67 -6.49 -7.88 7.62
C SER A 67 -4.97 -8.00 7.78
N GLY A 68 -4.26 -6.92 8.10
CA GLY A 68 -2.81 -6.90 8.28
C GLY A 68 -2.06 -5.94 7.34
N LEU A 69 -0.74 -6.05 7.33
CA LEU A 69 0.14 -5.28 6.44
C LEU A 69 0.08 -5.82 5.00
N VAL A 70 -0.03 -4.91 4.04
CA VAL A 70 -0.03 -5.24 2.60
C VAL A 70 1.22 -6.05 2.22
N ASN A 71 1.03 -7.15 1.50
CA ASN A 71 2.10 -8.04 1.07
C ASN A 71 1.97 -8.34 -0.44
N LEU A 72 2.67 -7.56 -1.24
CA LEU A 72 2.63 -7.69 -2.70
C LEU A 72 3.25 -9.01 -3.18
N MET A 73 4.32 -9.48 -2.54
CA MET A 73 5.00 -10.70 -2.95
C MET A 73 4.10 -11.92 -2.77
N GLN A 74 3.40 -11.99 -1.63
CA GLN A 74 2.41 -13.04 -1.39
C GLN A 74 1.23 -12.92 -2.36
N ALA A 75 0.69 -11.71 -2.56
CA ALA A 75 -0.42 -11.49 -3.50
C ALA A 75 -0.10 -11.91 -4.95
N LEU A 76 1.14 -11.73 -5.40
CA LEU A 76 1.60 -12.18 -6.72
C LEU A 76 1.76 -13.71 -6.82
N SER A 77 2.04 -14.36 -5.69
CA SER A 77 2.28 -15.81 -5.59
C SER A 77 1.00 -16.62 -5.33
N ASP A 78 0.01 -16.02 -4.66
CA ASP A 78 -1.27 -16.64 -4.27
C ASP A 78 -2.33 -16.62 -5.39
N VAL A 79 -1.93 -16.98 -6.61
CA VAL A 79 -2.86 -17.17 -7.74
C VAL A 79 -2.64 -18.50 -8.42
#